data_AF-A0A2S7NUS6-F1
#
_entry.id   AF-A0A2S7NUS6-F1
#
_cell.length_a   1.000
_cell.length_b   1.000
_cell.length_c   1.000
_cell.angle_alpha   90.00
_cell.angle_beta   90.00
_cell.angle_gamma   90.00
#
_symmetry.space_group_name_H-M   'P 1'
#
loop_
_entity.id
_entity.type
_entity.pdbx_description
1 polymer ?
#
loop_
_entity_poly.entity_id
_entity_poly.type
_entity_poly.pdbx_seq_one_letter_code
_entity_poly.pdbx_strand_id
1 'polypeptide(L)'
;MAVTRAKELARRMLEQRDGASRTQSRQATIDDIDAHTLRGDLSKQISRKWKVGDIYAPHDLSDVEMAKWKKKAKVTHDVFDVIGFNPLEQYKVGQFIYLSSMFGGDVSSR
;
A
#
# COMPACT_ATOMS: atom_id res chain seq x y z
N MET A 1 -11.39 53.98 -29.22
CA MET A 1 -10.11 53.22 -29.13
C MET A 1 -9.76 52.74 -27.71
N ALA A 2 -10.27 53.32 -26.62
CA ALA A 2 -9.91 52.90 -25.25
C ALA A 2 -10.66 51.66 -24.72
N VAL A 3 -11.95 51.51 -25.06
CA VAL A 3 -12.82 50.43 -24.54
C VAL A 3 -12.43 49.04 -25.07
N THR A 4 -11.87 48.97 -26.28
CA THR A 4 -11.38 47.73 -26.90
C THR A 4 -10.15 47.18 -26.18
N ARG A 5 -9.23 48.06 -25.77
CA ARG A 5 -8.00 47.70 -25.03
C ARG A 5 -8.30 47.14 -23.65
N ALA A 6 -9.30 47.68 -22.96
CA ALA A 6 -9.75 47.18 -21.66
C ALA A 6 -10.38 45.77 -21.77
N LYS A 7 -11.18 45.54 -22.82
CA LYS A 7 -11.81 44.23 -23.10
C LYS A 7 -10.77 43.15 -23.42
N GLU A 8 -9.72 43.50 -24.15
CA GLU A 8 -8.63 42.59 -24.50
C GLU A 8 -7.75 42.26 -23.28
N LEU A 9 -7.48 43.23 -22.41
CA LEU A 9 -6.81 43.00 -21.13
C LEU A 9 -7.61 42.05 -20.23
N ALA A 10 -8.92 42.26 -20.10
CA ALA A 10 -9.79 41.39 -19.32
C ALA A 10 -9.78 39.94 -19.84
N ARG A 11 -9.79 39.76 -21.17
CA ARG A 11 -9.71 38.44 -21.81
C ARG A 11 -8.39 37.72 -21.52
N ARG A 12 -7.26 38.44 -21.60
CA ARG A 12 -5.92 37.91 -21.30
C ARG A 12 -5.77 37.52 -19.83
N MET A 13 -6.35 38.29 -18.90
CA MET A 13 -6.35 37.96 -17.47
C MET A 13 -7.19 36.71 -17.16
N LEU A 14 -8.31 36.50 -17.85
CA LEU A 14 -9.14 35.30 -17.69
C LEU A 14 -8.39 34.05 -18.20
N GLU A 15 -7.77 34.13 -19.38
CA GLU A 15 -6.98 33.04 -19.95
C GLU A 15 -5.77 32.67 -19.08
N GLN A 16 -5.10 33.68 -18.50
CA GLN A 16 -4.00 33.47 -17.56
C GLN A 16 -4.49 32.83 -16.25
N ARG A 17 -5.67 33.21 -15.76
CA ARG A 17 -6.30 32.62 -14.57
C ARG A 17 -6.71 31.17 -14.82
N ASP A 18 -7.26 30.85 -15.99
CA ASP A 18 -7.65 29.48 -16.33
C ASP A 18 -6.41 28.58 -16.50
N GLY A 19 -5.34 29.09 -17.12
CA GLY A 19 -4.06 28.40 -17.20
C GLY A 19 -3.41 28.18 -15.83
N ALA A 20 -3.39 29.20 -14.98
CA ALA A 20 -2.86 29.11 -13.62
C ALA A 20 -3.68 28.16 -12.74
N SER A 21 -5.01 28.19 -12.83
CA SER A 21 -5.90 27.32 -12.07
C SER A 21 -5.73 25.84 -12.47
N ARG A 22 -5.55 25.55 -13.77
CA ARG A 22 -5.26 24.19 -14.27
C ARG A 22 -3.89 23.68 -13.84
N THR A 23 -2.87 24.54 -13.85
CA THR A 23 -1.54 24.18 -13.33
C THR A 23 -1.60 23.93 -11.83
N GLN A 24 -2.33 24.77 -11.07
CA GLN A 24 -2.49 24.61 -9.63
C GLN A 24 -3.26 23.33 -9.28
N SER A 25 -4.35 23.01 -9.99
CA SER A 25 -5.09 21.77 -9.76
C SER A 25 -4.24 20.54 -10.10
N ARG A 26 -3.43 20.61 -11.16
CA ARG A 26 -2.51 19.52 -11.53
C ARG A 26 -1.41 19.35 -10.49
N GLN A 27 -0.87 20.43 -9.95
CA GLN A 27 0.13 20.36 -8.88
C GLN A 27 -0.47 19.71 -7.63
N ALA A 28 -1.66 20.14 -7.21
CA ALA A 28 -2.36 19.53 -6.07
C ALA A 28 -2.57 18.02 -6.25
N THR A 29 -2.95 17.56 -7.45
CA THR A 29 -3.09 16.12 -7.71
C THR A 29 -1.77 15.35 -7.64
N ILE A 30 -0.65 15.97 -8.03
CA ILE A 30 0.68 15.35 -7.96
C ILE A 30 1.11 15.25 -6.50
N ASP A 31 0.93 16.32 -5.74
CA ASP A 31 1.26 16.37 -4.31
C ASP A 31 0.46 15.31 -3.51
N ASP A 32 -0.81 15.10 -3.86
CA ASP A 32 -1.66 14.06 -3.26
C ASP A 32 -1.15 12.64 -3.56
N ILE A 33 -0.66 12.39 -4.77
CA ILE A 33 -0.06 11.11 -5.16
C ILE A 33 1.23 10.87 -4.37
N ASP A 34 2.08 11.88 -4.25
CA ASP A 34 3.34 11.79 -3.50
C ASP A 34 3.08 11.59 -2.00
N ALA A 35 2.07 12.26 -1.45
CA ALA A 35 1.64 12.03 -0.07
C ALA A 35 1.11 10.61 0.13
N HIS A 36 0.38 10.06 -0.84
CA HIS A 36 -0.13 8.69 -0.78
C HIS A 36 0.98 7.65 -0.82
N THR A 37 1.98 7.81 -1.70
CA THR A 37 3.14 6.90 -1.78
C THR A 37 3.95 6.94 -0.48
N LEU A 38 4.24 8.13 0.04
CA LEU A 38 4.94 8.32 1.30
C LEU A 38 4.20 7.68 2.47
N ARG A 39 2.87 7.87 2.57
CA ARG A 39 2.04 7.22 3.60
C ARG A 39 2.12 5.70 3.50
N GLY A 40 2.06 5.16 2.27
CA GLY A 40 2.19 3.73 2.02
C GLY A 40 3.54 3.18 2.49
N ASP A 41 4.63 3.89 2.23
CA ASP A 41 5.96 3.45 2.62
C ASP A 41 6.20 3.54 4.13
N LEU A 42 5.74 4.62 4.77
CA LEU A 42 5.77 4.75 6.24
C LEU A 42 4.92 3.66 6.92
N SER A 43 3.76 3.33 6.36
CA SER A 43 2.89 2.28 6.92
C SER A 43 3.56 0.90 6.90
N LYS A 44 4.39 0.61 5.89
CA LYS A 44 5.14 -0.66 5.79
C LYS A 44 6.29 -0.75 6.81
N GLN A 45 6.78 0.38 7.32
CA GLN A 45 7.85 0.39 8.32
C GLN A 45 7.35 -0.14 9.69
N ILE A 46 6.05 0.01 9.97
CA ILE A 46 5.43 -0.55 11.17
C ILE A 46 5.22 -2.06 10.97
N SER A 47 6.02 -2.87 11.65
CA SER A 47 5.97 -4.34 11.54
C SER A 47 4.80 -4.97 12.30
N ARG A 48 4.32 -4.31 13.36
CA ARG A 48 3.26 -4.81 14.25
C ARG A 48 1.88 -4.41 13.74
N LYS A 49 0.97 -5.39 13.65
CA LYS A 49 -0.46 -5.15 13.40
C LYS A 49 -1.19 -4.96 14.72
N TRP A 50 -1.55 -3.72 15.04
CA TRP A 50 -2.33 -3.37 16.23
C TRP A 50 -3.79 -3.78 16.09
N LYS A 51 -4.36 -4.38 17.14
CA LYS A 51 -5.77 -4.71 17.22
C LYS A 51 -6.48 -3.77 18.19
N VAL A 52 -7.80 -3.64 18.02
CA VAL A 52 -8.63 -2.88 18.97
C VAL A 52 -8.57 -3.57 20.33
N GLY A 53 -8.27 -2.80 21.38
CA GLY A 53 -8.11 -3.30 22.74
C GLY A 53 -6.66 -3.59 23.15
N ASP A 54 -5.70 -3.58 22.20
CA ASP A 54 -4.28 -3.67 22.54
C ASP A 54 -3.84 -2.36 23.22
N ILE A 55 -3.39 -2.45 24.46
CA ILE A 55 -2.78 -1.33 25.19
C ILE A 55 -1.31 -1.25 24.79
N TYR A 56 -0.82 -0.04 24.53
CA TYR A 56 0.57 0.23 24.20
C TYR A 56 1.23 1.09 25.29
N ALA A 57 2.51 0.83 25.52
CA ALA A 57 3.43 1.73 26.20
C ALA A 57 4.27 2.47 25.15
N PRO A 58 4.85 3.65 25.47
CA PRO A 58 5.73 4.37 24.55
C PRO A 58 6.90 3.52 24.01
N HIS A 59 7.36 2.56 24.80
CA HIS A 59 8.45 1.65 24.41
C HIS A 59 8.05 0.61 23.35
N ASP A 60 6.76 0.29 23.21
CA ASP A 60 6.27 -0.70 22.23
C ASP A 60 6.38 -0.21 20.77
N LEU A 61 6.60 1.09 20.58
CA LEU A 61 6.81 1.72 19.28
C LEU A 61 8.29 1.82 18.90
N SER A 62 9.20 1.34 19.77
CA SER A 62 10.63 1.36 19.49
C SER A 62 11.04 0.31 18.46
N ASP A 63 12.11 0.57 17.72
CA ASP A 63 12.64 -0.33 16.68
C ASP A 63 12.99 -1.72 17.22
N VAL A 64 13.44 -1.79 18.48
CA VAL A 64 13.81 -3.04 19.15
C VAL A 64 12.58 -3.94 19.34
N GLU A 65 11.48 -3.37 19.81
CA GLU A 65 10.23 -4.11 19.95
C GLU A 65 9.68 -4.48 18.57
N MET A 66 9.63 -3.54 17.62
CA MET A 66 9.19 -3.83 16.25
C MET A 66 9.99 -4.97 15.59
N ALA A 67 11.28 -5.11 15.87
CA ALA A 67 12.10 -6.21 15.38
C ALA A 67 11.66 -7.59 15.92
N LYS A 68 11.11 -7.66 17.13
CA LYS A 68 10.53 -8.90 17.68
C LYS A 68 9.29 -9.32 16.90
N TRP A 69 8.41 -8.37 16.60
CA TRP A 69 7.17 -8.59 15.86
C TRP A 69 7.38 -8.88 14.37
N LYS A 70 8.53 -8.46 13.81
CA LYS A 70 8.91 -8.79 12.43
C LYS A 70 9.17 -10.28 12.22
N LYS A 71 9.55 -11.02 13.28
CA LYS A 71 9.79 -12.46 13.18
C LYS A 71 8.46 -13.19 13.05
N LYS A 72 8.27 -13.90 11.93
CA LYS A 72 7.10 -14.75 11.74
C LYS A 72 7.11 -15.88 12.77
N ALA A 73 6.02 -16.03 13.51
CA ALA A 73 5.86 -17.18 14.39
C ALA A 73 5.91 -18.48 13.57
N LYS A 74 6.58 -19.49 14.13
CA LYS A 74 6.57 -20.84 13.56
C LYS A 74 5.14 -21.36 13.64
N VAL A 75 4.61 -21.87 12.53
CA VAL A 75 3.32 -22.58 12.52
C VAL A 75 3.49 -23.83 13.37
N THR A 76 2.77 -23.90 14.49
CA THR A 76 2.93 -24.96 15.49
C THR A 76 2.08 -26.18 15.19
N HIS A 77 0.99 -26.03 14.45
CA HIS A 77 0.00 -27.08 14.20
C HIS A 77 -0.27 -27.18 12.70
N ASP A 78 -0.41 -28.40 12.20
CA ASP A 78 -0.85 -28.62 10.83
C ASP A 78 -2.32 -28.17 10.68
N VAL A 79 -2.61 -27.46 9.60
CA VAL A 79 -3.95 -26.97 9.29
C VAL A 79 -4.91 -28.15 9.07
N PHE A 80 -4.42 -29.26 8.50
CA PHE A 80 -5.25 -30.45 8.29
C PHE A 80 -5.63 -31.14 9.60
N ASP A 81 -4.69 -31.23 10.54
CA ASP A 81 -4.94 -31.83 11.85
C ASP A 81 -5.96 -31.01 12.66
N VAL A 82 -5.89 -29.68 12.57
CA VAL A 82 -6.82 -28.77 13.28
C VAL A 82 -8.23 -28.85 12.73
N ILE A 83 -8.39 -28.96 11.41
CA ILE A 83 -9.71 -28.99 10.75
C ILE A 83 -10.27 -30.42 10.71
N GLY A 84 -9.43 -31.45 10.87
CA GLY A 84 -9.85 -32.84 11.00
C GLY A 84 -10.34 -33.46 9.69
N PHE A 85 -9.79 -33.05 8.55
CA PHE A 85 -10.12 -33.64 7.24
C PHE A 85 -8.90 -34.25 6.57
N ASN A 86 -9.13 -35.35 5.84
CA ASN A 86 -8.10 -36.02 5.08
C ASN A 86 -7.94 -35.37 3.70
N PRO A 87 -6.77 -34.81 3.36
CA PRO A 87 -6.55 -34.16 2.06
C PRO A 87 -6.72 -35.12 0.88
N LEU A 88 -6.53 -36.42 1.07
CA LEU A 88 -6.69 -37.43 0.02
C LEU A 88 -8.16 -37.61 -0.41
N GLU A 89 -9.11 -37.45 0.51
CA GLU A 89 -10.54 -37.60 0.22
C GLU A 89 -11.07 -36.44 -0.66
N GLN A 90 -10.39 -35.29 -0.62
CA GLN A 90 -10.78 -34.07 -1.33
C GLN A 90 -10.09 -33.88 -2.68
N TYR A 91 -9.46 -34.90 -3.24
CA TYR A 91 -8.73 -34.84 -4.52
C TYR A 91 -9.54 -34.29 -5.72
N LYS A 92 -10.88 -34.29 -5.65
CA LYS A 92 -11.77 -33.73 -6.68
C LYS A 92 -11.83 -32.19 -6.64
N VAL A 93 -11.51 -31.58 -5.51
CA VAL A 93 -11.43 -30.12 -5.36
C VAL A 93 -9.99 -29.70 -5.65
N GLY A 94 -9.72 -29.30 -6.90
CA GLY A 94 -8.39 -28.92 -7.39
C GLY A 94 -7.70 -27.76 -6.65
N GLN A 95 -8.39 -27.12 -5.70
CA GLN A 95 -7.87 -26.06 -4.85
C GLN A 95 -6.75 -26.52 -3.89
N PHE A 96 -6.73 -27.79 -3.49
CA PHE A 96 -5.77 -28.35 -2.51
C PHE A 96 -4.56 -29.03 -3.13
N ILE A 97 -4.48 -29.10 -4.46
CA ILE A 97 -3.30 -29.64 -5.14
C ILE A 97 -2.18 -28.61 -4.98
N TYR A 98 -1.23 -28.94 -4.09
CA TYR A 98 -0.06 -28.12 -3.77
C TYR A 98 0.68 -27.69 -5.04
N LEU A 99 0.42 -26.46 -5.47
CA LEU A 99 1.07 -25.81 -6.59
C LEU A 99 2.42 -25.24 -6.14
N SER A 100 3.31 -26.09 -5.62
CA SER A 100 4.66 -25.67 -5.20
C SER A 100 5.60 -25.38 -6.38
N SER A 101 5.14 -25.50 -7.64
CA SER A 101 5.98 -25.41 -8.84
C SER A 101 5.72 -24.22 -9.76
N MET A 102 4.82 -23.27 -9.43
CA MET A 102 4.49 -22.17 -10.36
C MET A 102 5.10 -20.79 -10.04
N PHE A 103 5.88 -20.63 -8.95
CA PHE A 103 6.57 -19.37 -8.63
C PHE A 103 8.01 -19.55 -8.10
N GLY A 104 8.73 -20.57 -8.58
CA GLY A 104 10.16 -20.76 -8.33
C GLY A 104 10.98 -20.29 -9.51
N GLY A 105 11.28 -18.98 -9.58
CA GLY A 105 12.29 -18.46 -10.50
C GLY A 105 13.68 -19.02 -10.16
N ASP A 106 14.47 -19.25 -11.21
CA ASP A 106 15.81 -19.84 -11.21
C ASP A 106 16.66 -19.55 -9.96
N VAL A 107 17.12 -20.63 -9.32
CA VAL A 107 18.42 -20.64 -8.63
C VAL A 107 19.27 -21.71 -9.32
N SER A 108 19.87 -21.32 -10.44
CA SER A 108 20.94 -22.05 -11.10
C SER A 108 22.20 -21.18 -11.14
N SER A 109 23.23 -21.67 -10.45
CA SER A 109 24.66 -21.42 -10.66
C SER A 109 25.21 -20.01 -10.42
N ARG A 110 25.82 -19.82 -9.24
CA ARG A 110 27.21 -19.34 -9.04
C ARG A 110 27.65 -19.54 -7.59
#